data_AF-A0A9R1VFH5-F1
#
_entry.id   AF-A0A9R1VFH5-F1
#
_cell.length_a   1.000
_cell.length_b   1.000
_cell.length_c   1.000
_cell.angle_alpha   90.00
_cell.angle_beta   90.00
_cell.angle_gamma   90.00
#
_symmetry.space_group_name_H-M   'P 1'
#
loop_
_entity.id
_entity.type
_entity.pdbx_description
1 polymer ?
#
loop_
_entity_poly.entity_id
_entity_poly.type
_entity_poly.pdbx_seq_one_letter_code
_entity_poly.pdbx_strand_id
1 'polypeptide(L)'
;MDCLGYIHAKMSPIEVARHASEYARYFCLHEYGTALDVKVYGDLDVTFSYVPTHLHLMVFELVKNSLHAVEERFMDLEKLAPLIRIIG
;
A
#
# COMPACT_ATOMS: atom_id res chain seq x y z
N MET A 1 -13.56 -4.35 22.83
CA MET A 1 -14.42 -5.00 21.82
C MET A 1 -14.66 -3.94 20.76
N ASP A 2 -13.72 -3.83 19.82
CA ASP A 2 -13.64 -2.68 18.90
C ASP A 2 -14.06 -3.05 17.47
N CYS A 3 -14.53 -4.28 17.27
CA CYS A 3 -15.02 -4.77 16.00
C CYS A 3 -16.51 -5.14 16.13
N LEU A 4 -17.36 -4.45 15.35
CA LEU A 4 -18.79 -4.74 15.19
C LEU A 4 -18.97 -5.43 13.83
N GLY A 5 -18.96 -6.76 13.84
CA GLY A 5 -18.93 -7.54 12.59
C GLY A 5 -17.63 -7.28 11.82
N TYR A 6 -17.74 -6.73 10.60
CA TYR A 6 -16.59 -6.36 9.75
C TYR A 6 -16.10 -4.91 9.96
N ILE A 7 -16.81 -4.11 10.76
CA ILE A 7 -16.49 -2.70 10.99
C ILE A 7 -15.59 -2.60 12.21
N HIS A 8 -14.42 -1.98 12.05
CA HIS A 8 -13.48 -1.71 13.13
C HIS A 8 -13.63 -0.24 13.56
N ALA A 9 -14.08 -0.02 14.80
CA ALA A 9 -14.50 1.29 15.30
C ALA A 9 -13.36 2.30 15.46
N LYS A 10 -12.12 1.81 15.61
CA LYS A 10 -10.89 2.60 15.75
C LYS A 10 -9.79 2.09 14.82
N MET A 11 -10.09 1.99 13.52
CA MET A 11 -9.10 1.49 12.57
C MET A 11 -8.03 2.55 12.29
N SER A 12 -6.77 2.13 12.31
CA SER A 12 -5.64 2.95 11.90
C SER A 12 -5.42 2.82 10.38
N PRO A 13 -5.68 3.87 9.59
CA PRO A 13 -5.53 3.80 8.13
C PRO A 13 -4.09 3.61 7.70
N ILE A 14 -3.13 4.13 8.48
CA ILE A 14 -1.71 4.00 8.18
C ILE A 14 -1.21 2.57 8.36
N GLU A 15 -1.71 1.84 9.36
CA GLU A 15 -1.41 0.41 9.52
C GLU A 15 -1.97 -0.40 8.35
N VAL A 16 -3.24 -0.14 7.98
CA VAL A 16 -3.88 -0.81 6.84
C VAL A 16 -3.15 -0.51 5.52
N ALA A 17 -2.75 0.75 5.31
CA ALA A 17 -2.03 1.17 4.13
C ALA A 17 -0.61 0.57 4.07
N ARG A 18 0.09 0.46 5.21
CA ARG A 18 1.39 -0.22 5.29
C ARG A 18 1.26 -1.70 4.93
N HIS A 19 0.30 -2.40 5.50
CA HIS A 19 0.04 -3.80 5.18
C HIS A 19 -0.30 -3.99 3.69
N ALA A 20 -1.15 -3.12 3.13
CA ALA A 20 -1.47 -3.14 1.70
C ALA A 20 -0.24 -2.92 0.82
N SER A 21 0.61 -1.98 1.20
CA SER A 21 1.84 -1.63 0.47
C SER A 21 2.87 -2.76 0.51
N GLU A 22 3.06 -3.39 1.67
CA GLU A 22 3.94 -4.55 1.81
C GLU A 22 3.44 -5.74 0.99
N TYR A 23 2.13 -5.98 0.98
CA TYR A 23 1.52 -7.04 0.19
C TYR A 23 1.68 -6.81 -1.32
N ALA A 24 1.42 -5.58 -1.79
CA ALA A 24 1.65 -5.21 -3.19
C ALA A 24 3.13 -5.35 -3.59
N ARG A 25 4.06 -4.97 -2.70
CA ARG A 25 5.50 -5.12 -2.94
C ARG A 25 5.91 -6.59 -3.03
N TYR A 26 5.35 -7.45 -2.19
CA TYR A 26 5.58 -8.89 -2.25
C TYR A 26 5.13 -9.50 -3.58
N PHE A 27 3.95 -9.13 -4.07
CA PHE A 27 3.47 -9.55 -5.40
C PHE A 27 4.40 -9.10 -6.52
N CYS A 28 4.78 -7.83 -6.52
CA CYS A 28 5.68 -7.26 -7.51
C CYS A 28 7.07 -7.94 -7.48
N LEU A 29 7.62 -8.21 -6.30
CA LEU A 29 8.88 -8.93 -6.15
C LEU A 29 8.81 -10.35 -6.71
N HIS A 30 7.69 -11.04 -6.49
CA HIS A 30 7.47 -12.39 -7.01
C HIS A 30 7.31 -12.41 -8.55
N GLU A 31 6.68 -11.37 -9.12
CA GLU A 31 6.40 -11.28 -10.55
C GLU A 31 7.60 -10.78 -11.37
N TYR A 32 8.29 -9.75 -10.88
CA TYR A 32 9.36 -9.06 -11.62
C TYR A 32 10.77 -9.34 -11.07
N GLY A 33 10.89 -9.99 -9.91
CA GLY A 33 12.18 -10.22 -9.23
C GLY A 33 12.74 -8.98 -8.53
N THR A 34 12.17 -7.81 -8.77
CA THR A 34 12.47 -6.53 -8.12
C THR A 34 11.18 -5.85 -7.69
N ALA A 35 11.26 -5.03 -6.65
CA ALA A 35 10.16 -4.16 -6.28
C ALA A 35 10.69 -2.92 -5.55
N LEU A 36 10.10 -1.77 -5.84
CA LEU A 36 10.48 -0.50 -5.22
C LEU A 36 10.02 -0.39 -3.78
N ASP A 37 10.80 0.36 -3.00
CA ASP A 37 10.42 0.73 -1.65
C ASP A 37 9.22 1.69 -1.67
N VAL A 38 8.18 1.35 -0.91
CA VAL A 38 6.95 2.14 -0.78
C VAL A 38 6.95 2.77 0.60
N LYS A 39 7.03 4.11 0.65
CA LYS A 39 7.00 4.84 1.92
C LYS A 39 5.61 5.39 2.17
N VAL A 40 5.00 4.92 3.26
CA VAL A 40 3.71 5.40 3.76
C VAL A 40 3.98 6.47 4.81
N TYR A 41 3.40 7.65 4.59
CA TYR A 41 3.45 8.79 5.50
C TYR A 41 2.02 9.15 5.92
N GLY A 42 1.86 9.54 7.18
CA GLY A 42 0.59 10.03 7.71
C GLY A 42 0.63 10.14 9.22
N ASP A 43 -0.44 10.66 9.79
CA ASP A 43 -0.60 10.76 11.24
C ASP A 43 -0.94 9.39 11.85
N LEU A 44 -0.16 8.96 12.85
CA LEU A 44 -0.33 7.68 13.55
C LEU A 44 -1.52 7.71 14.52
N ASP A 45 -1.95 8.91 14.95
CA ASP A 45 -3.02 9.08 15.94
C ASP A 45 -4.42 9.14 15.31
N VAL A 46 -4.48 9.23 13.98
CA VAL A 46 -5.74 9.24 13.25
C VAL A 46 -6.35 7.84 13.25
N THR A 47 -7.57 7.74 13.79
CA THR A 47 -8.38 6.53 13.71
C THR A 47 -9.81 6.89 13.31
N PHE A 48 -10.45 6.00 12.55
CA PHE A 48 -11.86 6.15 12.21
C PHE A 48 -12.58 4.80 12.11
N SER A 49 -13.90 4.83 12.20
CA SER A 49 -14.73 3.64 12.09
C SER A 49 -14.94 3.28 10.63
N TYR A 50 -14.40 2.14 10.20
CA TYR A 50 -14.51 1.66 8.82
C TYR A 50 -14.26 0.16 8.71
N VAL A 51 -14.46 -0.41 7.52
CA VAL A 51 -14.17 -1.81 7.23
C VAL A 51 -12.70 -1.93 6.76
N PRO A 52 -11.77 -2.50 7.55
CA PRO A 52 -10.35 -2.52 7.22
C PRO A 52 -10.06 -3.20 5.88
N THR A 53 -10.80 -4.26 5.56
CA THR A 53 -10.65 -5.02 4.31
C THR A 53 -10.92 -4.15 3.07
N HIS A 54 -11.91 -3.25 3.11
CA HIS A 54 -12.19 -2.38 1.98
C HIS A 54 -11.06 -1.38 1.74
N LEU A 55 -10.55 -0.76 2.82
CA LEU A 55 -9.42 0.16 2.70
C LEU A 55 -8.16 -0.58 2.22
N HIS A 56 -7.90 -1.78 2.74
CA HIS A 56 -6.78 -2.61 2.32
C HIS A 56 -6.82 -2.90 0.82
N LEU A 57 -7.97 -3.33 0.28
CA LEU A 57 -8.14 -3.61 -1.14
C LEU A 57 -7.92 -2.36 -2.00
N MET A 58 -8.49 -1.21 -1.61
CA MET A 58 -8.32 0.04 -2.34
C MET A 58 -6.84 0.46 -2.40
N VAL A 59 -6.15 0.46 -1.26
CA VAL A 59 -4.72 0.82 -1.22
C VAL A 59 -3.88 -0.19 -1.99
N PHE A 60 -4.15 -1.49 -1.83
CA PHE A 60 -3.43 -2.56 -2.52
C PHE A 60 -3.49 -2.40 -4.04
N GLU A 61 -4.68 -2.21 -4.61
CA GLU A 61 -4.84 -2.08 -6.05
C GLU A 61 -4.14 -0.81 -6.59
N LEU A 62 -4.20 0.31 -5.87
CA LEU A 62 -3.51 1.54 -6.24
C LEU A 62 -1.99 1.38 -6.21
N VAL A 63 -1.45 0.78 -5.15
CA VAL A 63 0.00 0.58 -5.00
C VAL A 63 0.51 -0.43 -6.02
N LYS A 64 -0.19 -1.54 -6.22
CA LYS A 64 0.16 -2.55 -7.24
C LYS A 64 0.20 -1.92 -8.63
N ASN A 65 -0.82 -1.16 -9.00
CA ASN A 65 -0.85 -0.48 -10.31
C ASN A 65 0.30 0.53 -10.46
N SER A 66 0.64 1.24 -9.38
CA SER A 66 1.75 2.19 -9.38
C SER A 66 3.11 1.49 -9.50
N LEU A 67 3.31 0.36 -8.80
CA LEU A 67 4.51 -0.46 -8.92
C LEU A 67 4.65 -1.02 -10.34
N HIS A 68 3.59 -1.61 -10.89
CA HIS A 68 3.56 -2.13 -12.25
C HIS A 68 3.96 -1.09 -13.29
N ALA A 69 3.36 0.10 -13.23
CA ALA A 69 3.66 1.19 -14.17
C ALA A 69 5.11 1.68 -14.07
N VAL A 70 5.74 1.57 -12.90
CA VAL A 70 7.15 1.92 -12.73
C VAL A 70 8.05 0.78 -13.23
N GLU A 71 7.78 -0.47 -12.89
CA GLU A 71 8.54 -1.61 -13.42
C GLU A 71 8.50 -1.63 -14.96
N GLU A 72 7.33 -1.49 -15.59
CA GLU A 72 7.20 -1.43 -17.06
C GLU A 72 8.01 -0.29 -17.69
N ARG A 73 8.13 0.85 -16.99
CA ARG A 73 8.80 2.04 -17.53
C ARG A 73 10.30 2.05 -17.28
N PHE A 74 10.78 1.33 -16.26
CA PHE A 74 12.18 1.38 -15.84
C PHE A 74 12.93 0.05 -16.03
N MET A 75 12.27 -1.04 -16.46
CA MET A 75 12.93 -2.32 -16.76
C MET A 75 14.05 -2.20 -17.81
N ASP A 76 13.91 -1.26 -18.76
CA ASP A 76 14.87 -1.02 -19.85
C ASP A 76 15.73 0.25 -19.67
N LEU A 77 15.52 1.03 -18.60
CA LEU A 77 16.30 2.25 -18.35
C LEU A 77 17.26 2.04 -17.17
N GLU A 78 18.55 2.32 -17.38
CA GLU A 78 19.54 2.53 -16.30
C GLU A 78 19.25 3.81 -15.44
N LYS A 79 17.98 4.18 -15.27
CA LYS A 79 17.57 5.27 -14.39
C LYS A 79 17.02 4.71 -13.09
N LEU A 80 17.40 5.37 -11.99
CA LEU A 80 16.84 5.10 -10.67
C LEU A 80 15.31 5.31 -10.71
N ALA A 81 14.57 4.25 -10.43
CA ALA A 81 13.11 4.32 -10.43
C ALA A 81 12.58 5.22 -9.28
N PRO A 82 11.49 5.97 -9.51
CA PRO A 82 10.96 6.92 -8.54
C PRO A 82 10.35 6.21 -7.33
N LEU A 83 10.60 6.76 -6.14
CA LEU A 83 10.00 6.28 -4.89
C LEU A 83 8.49 6.56 -4.87
N ILE A 84 7.69 5.53 -4.56
CA ILE A 84 6.24 5.68 -4.36
C ILE A 84 5.98 6.20 -2.94
N ARG A 85 5.22 7.30 -2.84
CA ARG A 85 4.84 7.93 -1.57
C ARG A 85 3.34 7.91 -1.40
N ILE A 86 2.86 7.30 -0.32
CA ILE A 86 1.47 7.41 0.11
C ILE A 86 1.43 8.50 1.20
N ILE A 87 0.57 9.50 1.02
CA ILE A 87 0.34 10.57 1.99
C ILE A 87 -1.10 10.41 2.47
N GLY A 88 -1.27 10.09 3.75
CA GLY A 88 -2.56 9.90 4.42
C GLY A 88 -2.77 10.89 5.54
#